data_AF-A0A4S0IJE4-F1
#
_entry.id   AF-A0A4S0IJE4-F1
#
_cell.length_a   1.000
_cell.length_b   1.000
_cell.length_c   1.000
_cell.angle_alpha   90.00
_cell.angle_beta   90.00
_cell.angle_gamma   90.00
#
_symmetry.space_group_name_H-M   'P 1'
#
loop_
_entity.id
_entity.type
_entity.pdbx_description
1 polymer ?
#
loop_
_entity_poly.entity_id
_entity_poly.type
_entity_poly.pdbx_seq_one_letter_code
_entity_poly.pdbx_strand_id
1 'polypeptide(L)' 'MQSIRDRLENILSRLASRPADEKFYPKLYAEAARAAADASDARKRAGVTLGPLDGTIVSIKDLFDVAGEATTAGS' A
#
# COMPACT_ATOMS: atom_id res chain seq x y z
N MET A 1 -12.44 14.26 7.66
CA MET A 1 -11.90 13.71 6.40
C MET A 1 -11.02 12.53 6.76
N GLN A 2 -11.25 11.35 6.20
CA GLN A 2 -10.49 10.15 6.54
C GLN A 2 -9.03 10.29 6.10
N SER A 3 -8.07 9.92 6.95
CA SER A 3 -6.65 10.00 6.64
C SER A 3 -6.25 8.93 5.62
N ILE A 4 -5.07 9.07 5.01
CA ILE A 4 -4.53 8.02 4.13
C ILE A 4 -4.27 6.76 4.94
N ARG A 5 -3.79 6.92 6.18
CA ARG A 5 -3.59 5.79 7.09
C ARG A 5 -4.88 5.03 7.39
N ASP A 6 -5.97 5.73 7.68
CA ASP A 6 -7.28 5.10 7.91
C ASP A 6 -7.77 4.34 6.67
N ARG A 7 -7.56 4.89 5.47
CA ARG A 7 -7.93 4.21 4.21
C ARG A 7 -7.11 2.94 4.02
N LEU A 8 -5.82 2.98 4.32
CA LEU A 8 -4.94 1.82 4.24
C LEU A 8 -5.37 0.72 5.20
N GLU A 9 -5.62 1.03 6.47
CA GLU A 9 -6.04 0.02 7.45
C GLU A 9 -7.38 -0.62 7.09
N ASN A 10 -8.30 0.14 6.48
CA ASN A 10 -9.55 -0.44 5.97
C ASN A 10 -9.31 -1.47 4.84
N ILE A 11 -8.36 -1.21 3.95
CA ILE A 11 -7.99 -2.15 2.88
C ILE A 11 -7.29 -3.38 3.47
N LEU A 12 -6.31 -3.18 4.33
CA LEU A 12 -5.59 -4.27 5.00
C LEU A 12 -6.53 -5.16 5.81
N SER A 13 -7.50 -4.57 6.52
CA SER A 13 -8.51 -5.32 7.29
C SER A 13 -9.39 -6.19 6.39
N ARG A 14 -9.79 -5.68 5.22
CA ARG A 14 -10.56 -6.45 4.23
C ARG A 14 -9.77 -7.60 3.60
N LEU A 15 -8.46 -7.40 3.41
CA LEU A 15 -7.56 -8.46 2.93
C LEU A 15 -7.38 -9.54 4.01
N ALA A 16 -7.18 -9.12 5.25
CA ALA A 16 -7.02 -10.03 6.40
C ALA A 16 -8.28 -10.86 6.69
N SER A 17 -9.48 -10.37 6.30
CA SER A 17 -10.74 -11.10 6.51
C SER A 17 -11.04 -12.18 5.46
N ARG A 18 -10.18 -12.39 4.45
CA ARG A 18 -10.42 -13.37 3.36
C ARG A 18 -9.24 -14.34 3.07
N PRO A 19 -8.56 -14.92 4.08
CA PRO A 19 -7.33 -15.68 3.87
C PRO A 19 -7.51 -16.95 3.02
N ALA A 20 -8.68 -17.59 3.05
CA ALA A 20 -8.95 -18.79 2.25
C ALA A 20 -9.11 -18.49 0.74
N ASP A 21 -9.43 -17.25 0.38
CA ASP A 21 -9.74 -16.80 -0.99
C ASP A 21 -8.71 -15.81 -1.55
N GLU A 22 -7.69 -15.44 -0.77
CA GLU A 22 -6.70 -14.45 -1.19
C GLU A 22 -5.69 -15.07 -2.17
N LYS A 23 -6.00 -14.95 -3.46
CA LYS A 23 -5.20 -15.46 -4.58
C LYS A 23 -4.59 -14.34 -5.44
N PHE A 24 -4.91 -13.08 -5.13
CA PHE A 24 -4.56 -11.94 -5.98
C PHE A 24 -3.35 -11.19 -5.45
N TYR A 25 -3.20 -11.12 -4.13
CA TYR A 25 -2.10 -10.43 -3.46
C TYR A 25 -1.25 -11.42 -2.68
N PRO A 26 -0.31 -12.13 -3.34
CA PRO A 26 0.54 -13.13 -2.68
C PRO A 26 1.45 -12.52 -1.61
N LYS A 27 1.67 -11.20 -1.67
CA LYS A 27 2.47 -10.46 -0.71
C LYS A 27 1.89 -9.08 -0.42
N LEU A 28 1.95 -8.69 0.85
CA LEU A 28 1.54 -7.38 1.33
C LEU A 28 2.72 -6.67 2.00
N TYR A 29 2.94 -5.42 1.61
CA TYR A 29 3.97 -4.54 2.18
C TYR A 29 3.41 -3.71 3.33
N ALA A 30 2.77 -4.36 4.31
CA ALA A 30 1.95 -3.66 5.31
C ALA A 30 2.73 -2.57 6.06
N GLU A 31 3.90 -2.89 6.62
CA GLU A 31 4.71 -1.92 7.38
C GLU A 31 5.22 -0.75 6.53
N ALA A 32 5.72 -1.04 5.32
CA ALA A 32 6.18 0.01 4.41
C ALA A 32 5.03 0.92 3.94
N ALA A 33 3.87 0.33 3.62
CA ALA A 33 2.68 1.09 3.22
C ALA A 33 2.17 1.98 4.36
N ARG A 34 2.21 1.48 5.60
CA ARG A 34 1.85 2.21 6.82
C ARG A 34 2.74 3.43 7.04
N ALA A 35 4.05 3.25 6.97
CA ALA A 35 5.01 4.34 7.08
C ALA A 35 4.82 5.39 5.96
N ALA A 36 4.58 4.94 4.73
CA ALA A 36 4.35 5.85 3.59
C ALA A 36 3.03 6.65 3.73
N ALA A 37 1.97 6.01 4.23
CA ALA A 37 0.69 6.67 4.52
C ALA A 37 0.85 7.76 5.59
N ASP A 38 1.50 7.43 6.72
CA ASP A 38 1.75 8.38 7.80
C ASP A 38 2.58 9.59 7.33
N ALA A 39 3.59 9.33 6.49
CA ALA A 39 4.42 10.39 5.90
C ALA A 39 3.63 11.30 4.94
N SER A 40 2.70 10.72 4.16
CA SER A 40 1.84 11.49 3.26
C SER A 40 0.82 12.33 4.02
N ASP A 41 0.20 11.77 5.06
CA ASP A 41 -0.68 12.53 5.96
C ASP A 41 0.07 13.68 6.65
N ALA A 42 1.34 13.46 7.05
CA ALA A 42 2.20 14.52 7.59
C ALA A 42 2.47 15.65 6.58
N ARG A 43 2.82 15.31 5.33
CA ARG A 43 3.01 16.31 4.26
C ARG A 43 1.74 17.09 3.99
N LYS A 44 0.60 16.41 3.91
CA LYS A 44 -0.71 17.03 3.71
C LYS A 44 -1.05 18.02 4.83
N ARG A 45 -0.78 17.69 6.09
CA ARG A 45 -0.96 18.61 7.23
C ARG A 45 -0.03 19.83 7.15
N ALA A 46 1.16 19.67 6.59
CA ALA A 46 2.12 20.75 6.37
C ALA A 46 1.83 21.59 5.11
N GLY A 47 0.79 21.28 4.32
CA GLY A 47 0.50 21.95 3.05
C GLY A 47 1.47 21.61 1.93
N VAL A 48 2.25 20.52 2.07
CA VAL A 48 3.20 20.02 1.08
C VAL A 48 2.59 18.83 0.34
N THR A 49 2.92 18.67 -0.94
CA THR A 49 2.58 17.48 -1.74
C THR A 49 3.77 17.04 -2.59
N LEU A 50 3.96 15.73 -2.75
CA LEU A 50 4.91 15.15 -3.71
C LEU A 50 4.34 15.06 -5.13
N GLY A 51 3.12 15.53 -5.36
CA GLY A 51 2.45 15.53 -6.65
C GLY A 51 1.10 14.80 -6.63
N PRO A 52 0.50 14.56 -7.81
CA PRO A 52 -0.87 14.06 -7.93
C PRO A 52 -1.13 12.68 -7.27
N LEU A 53 -0.08 11.89 -7.06
CA LEU A 53 -0.18 10.55 -6.49
C LEU A 53 0.24 10.48 -5.02
N ASP A 54 0.58 11.60 -4.37
CA ASP A 54 0.98 11.60 -2.95
C ASP A 54 -0.15 11.03 -2.07
N GLY A 55 0.12 9.89 -1.44
CA GLY A 55 -0.85 9.18 -0.60
C GLY A 55 -1.76 8.20 -1.34
N THR A 56 -1.51 7.94 -2.63
CA THR A 56 -2.26 6.93 -3.38
C THR A 56 -1.81 5.52 -2.99
N ILE A 57 -2.78 4.67 -2.64
CA ILE A 57 -2.54 3.25 -2.33
C ILE A 57 -2.60 2.47 -3.63
N VAL A 58 -1.54 1.74 -3.95
CA VAL A 58 -1.41 0.95 -5.18
C VAL A 58 -1.02 -0.49 -4.87
N SER A 59 -1.34 -1.38 -5.81
CA SER A 59 -0.74 -2.70 -5.89
C SER A 59 0.20 -2.76 -7.09
N ILE A 60 1.21 -3.62 -7.01
CA ILE A 60 2.17 -3.85 -8.08
C ILE A 60 1.93 -5.26 -8.59
N LYS A 61 1.73 -5.40 -9.91
CA LYS A 61 1.69 -6.73 -10.53
C LYS A 61 3.07 -7.35 -10.39
N ASP A 62 3.15 -8.61 -9.98
CA ASP A 62 4.40 -9.36 -9.76
C ASP A 62 5.15 -9.71 -11.08
N LEU A 63 5.08 -8.81 -12.06
CA LEU A 63 5.88 -8.76 -13.28
C LEU A 63 6.87 -7.58 -13.22
N PHE A 64 6.74 -6.71 -12.22
CA PHE A 64 7.58 -5.54 -12.03
C PHE A 64 8.47 -5.73 -10.81
N ASP A 65 9.72 -5.30 -10.95
CA ASP A 65 10.69 -5.39 -9.87
C ASP A 65 10.32 -4.45 -8.71
N VAL A 66 10.41 -5.00 -7.50
CA VAL A 66 10.37 -4.23 -6.26
C VAL A 66 11.73 -4.38 -5.59
N ALA A 67 12.36 -3.25 -5.27
CA ALA A 67 13.71 -3.24 -4.71
C ALA A 67 13.78 -4.09 -3.42
N GLY A 68 14.76 -5.00 -3.36
CA GLY A 68 14.94 -5.92 -2.23
C GLY A 68 14.11 -7.20 -2.33
N GLU A 69 13.38 -7.41 -3.43
CA GLU A 69 12.54 -8.60 -3.63
C GLU A 69 12.87 -9.33 -4.93
N ALA A 70 12.69 -10.65 -4.92
CA ALA A 70 12.71 -11.45 -6.14
C ALA A 70 11.34 -11.38 -6.82
N THR A 71 11.33 -10.97 -8.09
CA THR A 71 10.13 -10.97 -8.93
C THR A 71 9.81 -12.40 -9.36
N THR A 72 8.60 -12.90 -9.07
CA THR A 72 8.25 -14.30 -9.42
C THR A 72 7.66 -14.44 -10.81
N ALA A 73 7.12 -13.36 -11.40
CA ALA A 73 6.43 -13.38 -12.68
C ALA A 73 5.27 -14.41 -12.75
N GLY A 74 4.79 -14.92 -11.61
CA GLY A 74 3.73 -15.92 -11.51
C GLY A 74 4.15 -17.36 -11.82
N SER A 75 5.43 -17.71 -11.65
CA SER A 75 5.97 -19.08 -11.85
C SER A 75 5.93 -19.95 -10.60
#